data_AF-A0A2L2Z7D0-F1
#
_entry.id   AF-A0A2L2Z7D0-F1
#
_cell.length_a   1.000
_cell.length_b   1.000
_cell.length_c   1.000
_cell.angle_alpha   90.00
_cell.angle_beta   90.00
_cell.angle_gamma   90.00
#
_symmetry.space_group_name_H-M   'P 1'
#
loop_
_entity.id
_entity.type
_entity.pdbx_description
1 polymer ?
#
loop_
_entity_poly.entity_id
_entity_poly.type
_entity_poly.pdbx_seq_one_letter_code
_entity_poly.pdbx_strand_id
1 'polypeptide(L)' 'YSHVGKTLGDQPLSLGAVCYKIGSLPHDLGLSVGFFHELSRSDRDDYLIIHYENIQKGTEDQFVKLRP' A
#
# COMPACT_ATOMS: atom_id res chain seq x y z
N TYR A 1 7.59 0.33 5.71
CA TYR A 1 7.71 0.29 4.23
C TYR A 1 8.33 -1.03 3.83
N SER A 2 7.76 -1.68 2.82
CA SER A 2 8.30 -2.88 2.18
C SER A 2 8.10 -2.82 0.67
N HIS A 3 8.91 -3.56 -0.08
CA HIS A 3 8.61 -3.88 -1.48
C HIS A 3 7.45 -4.87 -1.57
N VAL A 4 6.77 -4.85 -2.73
CA VAL A 4 5.68 -5.78 -2.99
C VAL A 4 6.20 -7.06 -3.63
N GLY A 5 5.97 -8.19 -2.96
CA GLY A 5 6.38 -9.52 -3.42
C GLY A 5 7.89 -9.78 -3.34
N LYS A 6 8.34 -10.88 -3.95
CA LYS A 6 9.74 -11.33 -3.91
C LYS A 6 10.62 -10.50 -4.85
N THR A 7 11.61 -9.80 -4.30
CA THR A 7 12.52 -8.94 -5.09
C THR A 7 13.87 -9.57 -5.47
N LEU A 8 14.05 -10.88 -5.23
CA LEU A 8 15.31 -11.65 -5.37
C LEU A 8 16.42 -11.17 -4.40
N GLY A 9 17.08 -12.11 -3.71
CA GLY A 9 18.05 -11.78 -2.66
C GLY A 9 17.40 -11.23 -1.39
N ASP A 10 18.18 -10.53 -0.57
CA ASP A 10 17.71 -9.95 0.69
C ASP A 10 16.79 -8.75 0.42
N GLN A 11 15.61 -8.74 1.04
CA GLN A 11 14.62 -7.66 0.90
C GLN A 11 14.43 -6.94 2.25
N PRO A 12 14.80 -5.64 2.34
CA PRO A 12 14.72 -4.91 3.59
C PRO A 12 13.27 -4.54 3.94
N LEU A 13 12.90 -4.79 5.19
CA LEU A 13 11.64 -4.35 5.79
C LEU A 13 11.92 -3.16 6.72
N SER A 14 11.47 -1.96 6.36
CA SER A 14 11.69 -0.77 7.17
C SER A 14 10.55 -0.59 8.18
N LEU A 15 10.84 -0.90 9.44
CA LEU A 15 9.93 -0.74 10.58
C LEU A 15 10.39 0.46 11.41
N GLY A 16 9.88 1.65 11.07
CA GLY A 16 10.16 2.87 11.83
C GLY A 16 9.61 2.81 13.26
N ALA A 17 10.01 3.75 14.12
CA ALA A 17 9.58 3.79 15.53
C ALA A 17 8.04 3.85 15.74
N VAL A 18 7.30 4.32 14.73
CA VAL A 18 5.82 4.41 14.75
C VAL A 18 5.14 3.12 14.27
N CYS A 19 5.91 2.16 13.72
CA CYS A 19 5.41 0.92 13.12
C CYS A 19 5.30 -0.24 14.12
N TYR A 20 5.66 -0.07 15.40
CA TYR A 20 5.46 -1.09 16.45
C TYR A 20 4.01 -1.25 16.93
N LYS A 21 3.05 -0.74 16.15
CA LYS A 21 1.62 -0.96 16.38
C LYS A 21 1.23 -2.31 15.78
N ILE A 22 0.36 -3.05 16.48
CA ILE A 22 -0.08 -4.39 16.08
C ILE A 22 -0.59 -4.47 14.63
N GLY A 23 -1.14 -3.39 14.06
CA GLY A 23 -1.60 -3.37 12.67
C GLY A 23 -0.53 -3.03 11.61
N SER A 24 0.53 -2.29 11.98
CA SER A 24 1.53 -1.82 11.01
C SER A 24 2.51 -2.92 10.61
N LEU A 25 2.86 -3.81 11.55
CA LEU A 25 3.72 -4.97 11.29
C LEU A 25 3.09 -5.95 10.26
N PRO A 26 1.85 -6.43 10.46
CA PRO A 26 1.17 -7.27 9.46
C PRO A 26 0.98 -6.58 8.12
N HIS A 27 0.73 -5.27 8.10
CA HIS A 27 0.59 -4.50 6.86
C HIS A 27 1.88 -4.56 6.01
N ASP A 28 3.01 -4.21 6.61
CA ASP A 28 4.31 -4.22 5.93
C ASP A 28 4.76 -5.65 5.52
N LEU A 29 4.36 -6.68 6.28
CA LEU A 29 4.53 -8.08 5.89
C LEU A 29 3.62 -8.46 4.70
N GLY A 30 2.37 -7.99 4.67
CA GLY A 30 1.44 -8.22 3.57
C GLY A 30 1.97 -7.70 2.25
N LEU A 31 2.61 -6.51 2.26
CA LEU A 31 3.33 -5.99 1.10
C LEU A 31 4.40 -7.00 0.63
N SER A 32 5.24 -7.47 1.54
CA SER A 32 6.31 -8.45 1.24
C SER A 32 5.80 -9.77 0.66
N VAL A 33 4.59 -10.19 1.04
CA VAL A 33 3.91 -11.37 0.46
C VAL A 33 3.48 -11.12 -0.99
N GLY A 34 3.16 -9.87 -1.35
CA GLY A 34 2.71 -9.50 -2.69
C GLY A 34 1.38 -8.75 -2.72
N PHE A 35 0.83 -8.39 -1.56
CA PHE A 35 -0.39 -7.58 -1.52
C PHE A 35 -0.07 -6.11 -1.76
N PHE A 36 -0.95 -5.43 -2.48
CA PHE A 36 -0.97 -3.98 -2.59
C PHE A 36 -2.03 -3.41 -1.65
N HIS A 37 -2.11 -2.08 -1.55
CA HIS A 37 -3.18 -1.44 -0.80
C HIS A 37 -4.55 -1.77 -1.41
N GLU A 38 -5.50 -2.11 -0.56
CA GLU A 38 -6.85 -2.53 -0.99
C GLU A 38 -7.56 -1.43 -1.82
N LEU A 39 -7.29 -0.17 -1.50
CA LEU A 39 -7.81 0.99 -2.25
C LEU A 39 -7.34 1.07 -3.71
N SER A 40 -6.27 0.34 -4.04
CA SER A 40 -5.69 0.26 -5.38
C SER A 40 -6.25 -0.90 -6.20
N ARG A 41 -7.23 -1.67 -5.71
CA ARG A 41 -7.87 -2.71 -6.51
C ARG A 41 -8.51 -2.16 -7.78
N SER A 42 -8.54 -2.96 -8.84
CA SER A 42 -9.13 -2.60 -10.13
C SER A 42 -10.64 -2.32 -10.04
N ASP A 43 -11.32 -3.00 -9.11
CA ASP A 43 -12.76 -2.91 -8.83
C ASP A 43 -13.12 -1.95 -7.69
N ARG A 44 -12.15 -1.20 -7.14
CA ARG A 44 -12.40 -0.40 -5.92
C ARG A 44 -13.52 0.63 -6.05
N ASP A 45 -13.79 1.14 -7.26
CA ASP A 45 -14.84 2.15 -7.51
C ASP A 45 -16.26 1.59 -7.30
N ASP A 46 -16.43 0.26 -7.23
CA ASP A 46 -17.70 -0.37 -6.86
C ASP A 46 -18.01 -0.25 -5.35
N TYR A 47 -16.99 0.10 -4.55
CA TYR A 47 -17.06 0.10 -3.08
C TYR A 47 -16.70 1.46 -2.47
N LEU A 48 -15.88 2.28 -3.15
CA LEU A 48 -15.30 3.50 -2.61
C LEU A 48 -15.42 4.67 -3.60
N ILE A 49 -15.69 5.85 -3.06
CA ILE A 49 -15.56 7.12 -3.80
C ILE A 49 -14.32 7.84 -3.27
N ILE A 50 -13.39 8.16 -4.16
CA ILE A 50 -12.20 8.95 -3.83
C ILE A 50 -12.46 10.40 -4.19
N HIS A 51 -12.52 11.26 -3.17
CA HIS A 51 -12.61 12.71 -3.32
C HIS A 51 -11.23 13.29 -3.63
N TYR A 52 -10.86 13.32 -4.92
CA TYR A 52 -9.54 13.78 -5.37
C TYR A 52 -9.25 15.23 -4.98
N GLU A 53 -10.28 16.06 -4.82
CA GLU A 53 -10.19 17.43 -4.32
C GLU A 53 -9.65 17.54 -2.89
N ASN A 54 -9.77 16.48 -2.09
CA ASN A 54 -9.28 16.42 -0.72
C ASN A 54 -7.88 15.78 -0.60
N ILE A 55 -7.32 15.30 -1.72
CA ILE A 55 -5.99 14.68 -1.72
C ILE A 55 -4.93 15.78 -1.62
N GLN A 56 -3.89 15.52 -0.82
CA GLN A 56 -2.74 16.40 -0.75
C GLN A 56 -2.08 16.50 -2.14
N LYS A 57 -1.98 17.72 -2.65
CA LYS A 57 -1.42 17.99 -3.99
C LYS A 57 -0.04 17.35 -4.17
N GLY A 58 0.13 16.60 -5.26
CA GLY A 58 1.37 15.89 -5.59
C GLY A 58 1.50 14.49 -4.99
N THR A 59 0.43 13.95 -4.40
CA THR A 59 0.37 12.57 -3.85
C THR A 59 -0.76 11.74 -4.45
N GLU A 60 -1.36 12.22 -5.54
CA GLU A 60 -2.50 11.58 -6.22
C GLU A 60 -2.14 10.18 -6.76
N ASP A 61 -0.86 9.94 -7.04
CA ASP A 61 -0.32 8.65 -7.50
C ASP A 61 -0.55 7.52 -6.47
N GLN A 62 -0.65 7.86 -5.19
CA GLN A 62 -0.91 6.89 -4.11
C GLN A 62 -2.33 6.30 -4.15
N PHE A 63 -3.23 6.87 -4.95
CA PHE A 63 -4.64 6.47 -5.05
C PHE A 63 -5.00 5.86 -6.41
N VAL A 64 -3.98 5.54 -7.23
CA VAL A 64 -4.14 4.94 -8.55
C VAL A 64 -4.55 3.46 -8.42
N LYS A 65 -5.47 3.03 -9.29
CA LYS A 65 -5.89 1.63 -9.41
C LYS A 65 -4.83 0.80 -10.13
N LEU A 66 -4.63 -0.42 -9.68
CA LEU A 66 -3.86 -1.44 -10.36
C LEU A 66 -4.61 -1.90 -11.60
N ARG A 67 -3.84 -2.19 -12.65
CA ARG A 67 -4.39 -2.83 -13.84
C ARG A 67 -4.73 -4.30 -13.49
N PRO A 68 -5.85 -4.82 -14.04
CA PRO A 68 -6.18 -6.24 -13.89
C PRO A 68 -5.12 -7.14 -14.55
#